data_AF-X1AK18-F1
#
_entry.id   AF-X1AK18-F1
#
_cell.length_a   1.000
_cell.length_b   1.000
_cell.length_c   1.000
_cell.angle_alpha   90.00
_cell.angle_beta   90.00
_cell.angle_gamma   90.00
#
_symmetry.space_group_name_H-M   'P 1'
#
loop_
_entity.id
_entity.type
_entity.pdbx_description
1 polymer ?
#
loop_
_entity_poly.entity_id
_entity_poly.type
_entity_poly.pdbx_seq_one_letter_code
_entity_poly.pdbx_strand_id
1 'polypeptide(L)'
;HFIVGKLSNIEVIEAAIGFGPKLLKTKIKDTIYAICGIPVGGYVKFLGQDPLEDIPIEKRGVAFQFKPLKQRFLTVIAGPLLNYITAILCGSMLNK
;
A
#
# COMPACT_ATOMS: atom_id res chain seq x y z
N HIS A 1 1.65 3.92 -4.34
CA HIS A 1 2.09 2.76 -3.53
C HIS A 1 1.23 1.51 -3.79
N PHE A 2 -0.06 1.49 -3.42
CA PHE A 2 -0.98 0.35 -3.62
C PHE A 2 -1.01 -0.18 -5.06
N ILE A 3 -1.29 0.71 -6.02
CA ILE A 3 -1.44 0.34 -7.44
C ILE A 3 -0.14 -0.27 -7.98
N VAL A 4 1.00 0.37 -7.72
CA VAL A 4 2.31 -0.11 -8.18
C VAL A 4 2.65 -1.46 -7.58
N GLY A 5 2.29 -1.72 -6.32
CA GLY A 5 2.47 -3.03 -5.69
C GLY A 5 1.60 -4.11 -6.36
N LYS A 6 0.32 -3.84 -6.63
CA LYS A 6 -0.56 -4.77 -7.36
C LYS A 6 -0.04 -5.04 -8.78
N LEU A 7 0.43 -4.02 -9.49
CA LEU A 7 1.04 -4.14 -10.82
C LEU A 7 2.36 -4.92 -10.80
N SER A 8 3.12 -4.82 -9.71
CA SER A 8 4.34 -5.60 -9.49
C SER A 8 4.08 -7.04 -9.03
N ASN A 9 2.81 -7.48 -9.07
CA ASN A 9 2.36 -8.80 -8.60
C ASN A 9 2.76 -9.07 -7.15
N ILE A 10 2.66 -8.04 -6.29
CA ILE A 10 2.89 -8.12 -4.85
C ILE A 10 1.54 -8.24 -4.16
N GLU A 11 1.39 -9.26 -3.32
CA GLU A 11 0.15 -9.47 -2.56
C GLU A 11 -0.02 -8.34 -1.53
N VAL A 12 -1.18 -7.69 -1.59
CA VAL A 12 -1.58 -6.67 -0.60
C VAL A 12 -2.48 -7.36 0.41
N ILE A 13 -1.99 -7.47 1.65
CA ILE A 13 -2.74 -8.05 2.76
C ILE A 13 -3.84 -7.08 3.19
N GLU A 14 -3.49 -5.82 3.35
CA GLU A 14 -4.41 -4.80 3.87
C GLU A 14 -4.14 -3.44 3.25
N ALA A 15 -5.21 -2.73 2.90
CA ALA A 15 -5.20 -1.33 2.53
C ALA A 15 -6.22 -0.60 3.41
N ALA A 16 -5.75 0.37 4.19
CA ALA A 16 -6.59 1.11 5.12
C ALA A 16 -6.52 2.61 4.85
N ILE A 17 -7.66 3.27 4.92
CA ILE A 17 -7.76 4.72 4.94
C ILE A 17 -7.86 5.15 6.39
N GLY A 18 -6.99 6.06 6.80
CA GLY A 18 -6.93 6.55 8.16
C GLY A 18 -6.10 5.70 9.14
N PHE A 19 -6.12 6.11 10.41
CA PHE A 19 -5.43 5.45 11.52
C PHE A 19 -6.38 5.17 12.70
N GLY A 20 -5.91 4.35 13.66
CA GLY A 20 -6.68 4.00 14.85
C GLY A 20 -7.62 2.79 14.65
N PRO A 21 -8.71 2.67 15.44
CA PRO A 21 -9.60 1.52 15.36
C PRO A 21 -10.29 1.44 13.99
N LYS A 22 -10.35 0.23 13.43
CA LYS A 22 -11.03 -0.06 12.15
C LYS A 22 -12.54 0.00 12.37
N LEU A 23 -13.20 0.99 11.78
CA LEU A 23 -14.66 1.15 11.86
C LEU A 23 -15.37 0.22 10.89
N LEU A 24 -14.86 0.15 9.66
CA LEU A 24 -15.37 -0.71 8.60
C LEU A 24 -14.21 -1.51 8.04
N LYS A 25 -14.45 -2.80 7.76
CA LYS A 25 -13.50 -3.66 7.05
C LYS A 25 -14.26 -4.58 6.12
N THR A 26 -13.78 -4.73 4.90
CA THR A 26 -14.28 -5.71 3.94
C THR A 26 -13.11 -6.43 3.29
N LYS A 27 -13.25 -7.73 3.06
CA LYS A 27 -12.23 -8.53 2.38
C LYS A 27 -12.69 -8.78 0.95
N ILE A 28 -11.90 -8.33 -0.02
CA ILE A 28 -12.14 -8.57 -1.44
C ILE A 28 -10.93 -9.32 -1.97
N LYS A 29 -11.15 -10.57 -2.38
CA LYS A 29 -10.08 -11.53 -2.74
C LYS A 29 -9.09 -11.67 -1.58
N ASP A 30 -7.82 -11.39 -1.81
CA ASP A 30 -6.74 -11.51 -0.82
C ASP A 30 -6.49 -10.21 -0.03
N THR A 31 -7.20 -9.13 -0.36
CA THR A 31 -6.94 -7.80 0.20
C THR A 31 -8.07 -7.39 1.16
N ILE A 32 -7.69 -7.00 2.38
CA ILE A 32 -8.57 -6.37 3.35
C ILE A 32 -8.59 -4.87 3.07
N TYR A 33 -9.77 -4.30 2.87
CA TYR A 33 -10.00 -2.87 2.76
C TYR A 33 -10.62 -2.37 4.05
N ALA A 34 -9.98 -1.41 4.71
CA ALA A 34 -10.44 -0.89 5.98
C ALA A 34 -10.59 0.64 5.96
N ILE A 35 -11.56 1.13 6.74
CA ILE A 35 -11.71 2.55 7.05
C ILE A 35 -11.56 2.67 8.56
N CYS A 36 -10.59 3.47 8.98
CA CYS A 36 -10.27 3.69 10.38
C CYS A 36 -10.96 4.95 10.92
N GLY A 37 -11.07 5.04 12.25
CA GLY A 37 -11.78 6.14 12.91
C GLY A 37 -11.15 7.52 12.73
N ILE A 38 -9.83 7.58 12.54
CA ILE A 38 -9.13 8.84 12.24
C ILE A 38 -8.94 8.92 10.73
N PRO A 39 -9.62 9.81 10.00
CA PRO A 39 -9.63 9.81 8.53
C PRO A 39 -8.34 10.35 7.89
N VAL A 40 -7.33 10.68 8.68
CA VAL A 40 -6.08 11.30 8.20
C VAL A 40 -5.14 10.20 7.72
N GLY A 41 -4.67 10.30 6.47
CA GLY A 41 -3.68 9.39 5.91
C GLY A 41 -4.22 7.98 5.61
N GLY A 42 -3.36 6.98 5.77
CA GLY A 42 -3.67 5.57 5.47
C GLY A 42 -2.40 4.76 5.27
N TYR A 43 -2.55 3.44 5.14
CA TYR A 43 -1.42 2.54 4.92
C TYR A 43 -1.78 1.38 3.99
N VAL A 44 -0.75 0.77 3.43
CA VAL A 44 -0.83 -0.45 2.64
C VAL A 44 0.17 -1.43 3.22
N LYS A 45 -0.30 -2.61 3.59
CA LYS A 45 0.51 -3.71 4.08
C LYS A 45 0.68 -4.73 2.97
N PHE A 46 1.92 -4.95 2.54
CA PHE A 46 2.26 -6.01 1.59
C PHE A 46 2.71 -7.27 2.33
N LEU A 47 2.45 -8.42 1.71
CA LEU A 47 3.02 -9.69 2.17
C LEU A 47 4.54 -9.65 2.06
N GLY A 48 5.25 -10.03 3.12
CA GLY A 48 6.70 -10.01 3.17
C GLY A 48 7.33 -8.63 3.16
N GLN A 49 6.58 -7.63 3.61
CA GLN A 49 7.11 -6.31 3.89
C GLN A 49 7.85 -6.29 5.24
N ASP A 50 7.37 -7.06 6.21
CA ASP A 50 8.06 -7.29 7.48
C ASP A 50 9.10 -8.41 7.29
N PRO A 51 10.41 -8.16 7.52
CA PRO A 51 11.45 -9.16 7.39
C PRO A 51 11.29 -10.37 8.30
N LEU A 52 10.52 -10.23 9.39
CA LEU A 52 10.26 -11.29 10.36
C LEU A 52 8.98 -12.07 10.07
N GLU A 53 8.23 -11.70 9.03
CA GLU A 53 7.01 -12.39 8.63
C GLU A 53 7.35 -13.78 8.09
N ASP A 54 6.78 -14.83 8.69
CA ASP A 54 6.90 -16.18 8.17
C ASP A 54 6.00 -16.33 6.94
N ILE A 55 6.62 -16.60 5.78
CA ILE A 55 5.93 -16.67 4.49
C ILE A 55 5.95 -18.11 3.99
N PRO A 56 4.77 -18.73 3.82
CA PRO A 56 4.65 -20.04 3.19
C PRO A 56 5.36 -20.08 1.84
N ILE A 57 6.02 -21.19 1.54
CA ILE A 57 6.83 -21.38 0.31
C ILE A 57 6.02 -21.04 -0.94
N GLU A 58 4.75 -21.45 -0.97
CA GLU A 58 3.81 -21.20 -2.07
C GLU A 58 3.56 -19.71 -2.34
N LYS A 59 3.60 -18.88 -1.30
CA LYS A 59 3.35 -17.43 -1.39
C LYS A 59 4.59 -16.59 -1.62
N ARG A 60 5.79 -17.18 -1.61
CA ARG A 60 7.04 -16.44 -1.85
C ARG A 60 7.05 -15.73 -3.20
N GLY A 61 6.39 -16.31 -4.22
CA GLY A 61 6.29 -15.71 -5.55
C GLY A 61 5.54 -14.37 -5.60
N VAL A 62 4.69 -14.07 -4.62
CA VAL A 62 3.90 -12.82 -4.52
C VAL A 62 4.31 -11.95 -3.34
N ALA A 63 5.27 -12.38 -2.53
CA ALA A 63 5.77 -11.61 -1.39
C ALA A 63 6.80 -10.54 -1.81
N PHE A 64 6.70 -9.36 -1.19
CA PHE A 64 7.48 -8.17 -1.46
C PHE A 64 8.99 -8.44 -1.38
N GLN A 65 9.46 -9.12 -0.34
CA GLN A 65 10.89 -9.37 -0.14
C GLN A 65 11.55 -10.19 -1.26
N PHE A 66 10.80 -11.08 -1.91
CA PHE A 66 11.31 -11.95 -2.98
C PHE A 66 11.19 -11.32 -4.38
N LYS A 67 10.61 -10.12 -4.51
CA LYS A 67 10.56 -9.42 -5.80
C LYS A 67 11.92 -8.79 -6.17
N PRO A 68 12.18 -8.63 -7.48
CA PRO A 68 13.33 -7.87 -7.96
C PRO A 68 13.42 -6.47 -7.32
N LEU A 69 14.66 -6.03 -7.08
CA LEU A 69 14.95 -4.75 -6.41
C LEU A 69 14.23 -3.57 -7.07
N LYS A 70 14.17 -3.53 -8.40
CA LYS A 70 13.47 -2.49 -9.16
C LYS A 70 11.99 -2.40 -8.79
N GLN A 71 11.28 -3.53 -8.68
CA GLN A 71 9.85 -3.57 -8.35
C GLN A 71 9.60 -3.12 -6.91
N ARG A 72 10.43 -3.58 -5.98
CA ARG A 72 10.39 -3.17 -4.56
C ARG A 72 10.60 -1.66 -4.43
N PHE A 73 11.63 -1.14 -5.09
CA PHE A 73 11.99 0.27 -5.09
C PHE A 73 10.89 1.15 -5.68
N LEU A 74 10.37 0.80 -6.87
CA LEU A 74 9.26 1.51 -7.50
C LEU A 74 8.02 1.53 -6.62
N THR A 75 7.71 0.41 -5.96
CA THR A 75 6.57 0.32 -5.05
C THR A 75 6.74 1.31 -3.90
N VAL A 76 7.89 1.32 -3.23
CA VAL A 76 8.19 2.23 -2.10
C VAL A 76 8.13 3.70 -2.52
N ILE A 77 8.79 4.08 -3.62
CA ILE A 77 8.81 5.48 -4.10
C ILE A 77 7.45 5.97 -4.56
N ALA A 78 6.60 5.09 -5.09
CA ALA A 78 5.26 5.45 -5.50
C ALA A 78 4.36 5.94 -4.35
N GLY A 79 4.77 5.81 -3.08
CA GLY A 79 4.10 6.45 -1.96
C GLY A 79 4.41 7.96 -1.91
N PRO A 80 5.64 8.35 -1.54
CA PRO A 80 6.05 9.75 -1.48
C PRO A 80 5.79 10.55 -2.76
N LEU A 81 6.00 9.93 -3.93
CA LEU A 81 5.77 10.57 -5.23
C LEU A 81 4.29 10.98 -5.41
N LEU A 82 3.34 10.18 -4.93
CA LEU A 82 1.93 10.52 -5.00
C LEU A 82 1.61 11.73 -4.12
N ASN A 83 2.22 11.84 -2.93
CA ASN A 83 2.04 13.02 -2.07
C ASN A 83 2.53 14.29 -2.76
N TYR A 84 3.66 14.22 -3.47
CA TYR A 84 4.20 15.36 -4.22
C TYR A 84 3.28 15.77 -5.37
N ILE A 85 2.75 14.80 -6.12
CA ILE A 85 1.76 15.03 -7.18
C ILE A 85 0.50 15.68 -6.58
N THR A 86 -0.04 15.15 -5.48
CA THR A 86 -1.20 15.72 -4.80
C THR A 86 -0.94 17.15 -4.37
N ALA A 87 0.24 17.47 -3.82
CA ALA A 87 0.60 18.82 -3.42
C ALA A 87 0.61 19.81 -4.61
N ILE A 88 1.20 19.42 -5.75
CA ILE A 88 1.20 20.25 -6.98
C ILE A 88 -0.23 20.48 -7.49
N LEU A 89 -1.06 19.44 -7.51
CA LEU A 89 -2.44 19.55 -7.97
C LEU A 89 -3.27 20.47 -7.06
N CYS A 90 -3.20 20.28 -5.75
CA CYS A 90 -3.88 21.15 -4.80
C CYS A 90 -3.39 22.60 -4.89
N GLY A 91 -2.08 22.83 -5.00
CA GLY A 91 -1.51 24.16 -5.15
C GLY A 91 -1.96 24.85 -6.45
N SER A 92 -2.01 24.11 -7.57
CA SER A 92 -2.45 24.67 -8.86
C SER A 92 -3.96 24.97 -8.91
N MET A 93 -4.78 24.27 -8.11
CA MET A 93 -6.20 24.58 -7.95
C MET A 93 -6.46 25.82 -7.09
N LEU A 94 -5.60 26.11 -6.12
CA LEU A 94 -5.71 27.30 -5.25
C LEU A 94 -5.25 28.60 -5.92
N ASN A 95 -4.45 28.48 -6.99
CA ASN A 95 -3.89 29.62 -7.71
C ASN A 95 -4.75 30.05 -8.93
N LYS A 96 -6.05 29.70 -8.91
CA LYS A 96 -7.07 30.09 -9.89
C LYS A 96 -8.05 31.08 -9.29
#